data_AF-A0A1Y1UV20-F1
#
_entry.id   AF-A0A1Y1UV20-F1
#
_cell.length_a   1.000
_cell.length_b   1.000
_cell.length_c   1.000
_cell.angle_alpha   90.00
_cell.angle_beta   90.00
_cell.angle_gamma   90.00
#
_symmetry.space_group_name_H-M   'P 1'
#
loop_
_entity.id
_entity.type
_entity.pdbx_description
1 polymer ?
#
loop_
_entity_poly.entity_id
_entity_poly.type
_entity_poly.pdbx_seq_one_letter_code
_entity_poly.pdbx_strand_id
1 'polypeptide(L)'
;MSNLHVCYGVHVQGYGDLPLKQDGEIAGTTGQSRRLEAIYIKIDRLKETFPGSSIEYKIFATGVGWMESSDGQWIGTKGQSRRTEAIGIKLVGEITHYYDIYYKVHIENIGWTDWVKNNQIAGIPNSHLRLEAIQIKLMAKPTEKIKPEPSSSSSSSSSPKTINIIYNINFNFNSGTTSNYKVI
;
A
#
# COMPACT_ATOMS: atom_id res chain seq x y z
N MET A 1 5.26 3.75 -15.58
CA MET A 1 5.38 3.03 -14.30
C MET A 1 4.92 1.60 -14.53
N SER A 2 5.69 0.61 -14.07
CA SER A 2 5.26 -0.78 -14.02
C SER A 2 3.95 -0.87 -13.23
N ASN A 3 2.94 -1.54 -13.79
CA ASN A 3 1.72 -1.80 -13.04
C ASN A 3 2.03 -2.86 -11.98
N LEU A 4 2.02 -2.47 -10.71
CA LEU A 4 2.18 -3.38 -9.58
C LEU A 4 0.82 -4.00 -9.28
N HIS A 5 0.79 -5.32 -9.15
CA HIS A 5 -0.41 -6.09 -8.85
C HIS A 5 -0.18 -6.87 -7.56
N VAL A 6 -1.13 -6.83 -6.63
CA VAL A 6 -1.10 -7.75 -5.48
C VAL A 6 -1.73 -9.07 -5.90
N CYS A 7 -0.94 -10.15 -5.82
CA CYS A 7 -1.34 -11.50 -6.16
C CYS A 7 -1.42 -12.34 -4.89
N TYR A 8 -2.57 -12.99 -4.66
CA TYR A 8 -2.82 -13.71 -3.41
C TYR A 8 -3.62 -14.98 -3.62
N GLY A 9 -3.40 -15.96 -2.75
CA GLY A 9 -4.03 -17.27 -2.81
C GLY A 9 -4.40 -17.77 -1.43
N VAL A 10 -5.35 -18.70 -1.40
CA VAL A 10 -5.80 -19.34 -0.16
C VAL A 10 -5.89 -20.86 -0.31
N HIS A 11 -5.60 -21.57 0.78
CA HIS A 11 -5.92 -22.99 0.92
C HIS A 11 -7.26 -23.12 1.62
N VAL A 12 -8.21 -23.80 0.99
CA VAL A 12 -9.58 -23.95 1.49
C VAL A 12 -9.84 -25.40 1.87
N GLN A 13 -10.47 -25.61 3.02
CA GLN A 13 -10.87 -26.94 3.49
C GLN A 13 -11.61 -27.74 2.41
N GLY A 14 -11.04 -28.89 2.05
CA GLY A 14 -11.64 -29.83 1.11
C GLY A 14 -11.48 -29.46 -0.37
N TYR A 15 -10.96 -28.27 -0.68
CA TYR A 15 -10.62 -27.87 -2.06
C TYR A 15 -9.12 -27.75 -2.29
N GLY A 16 -8.33 -27.55 -1.23
CA GLY A 16 -6.89 -27.37 -1.34
C GLY A 16 -6.52 -25.94 -1.73
N ASP A 17 -5.37 -25.79 -2.39
CA ASP A 17 -4.91 -24.49 -2.91
C ASP A 17 -5.77 -24.08 -4.11
N LEU A 18 -6.47 -22.96 -4.01
CA LEU A 18 -7.23 -22.39 -5.12
C LEU A 18 -6.32 -21.54 -6.04
N PRO A 19 -6.73 -21.28 -7.30
CA PRO A 19 -6.02 -20.37 -8.18
C PRO A 19 -5.79 -18.99 -7.55
N LEU A 20 -4.62 -18.40 -7.82
CA LEU A 20 -4.29 -17.07 -7.34
C LEU A 20 -5.25 -16.01 -7.91
N LYS A 21 -5.49 -14.99 -7.10
CA LYS A 21 -6.35 -13.85 -7.36
C LYS A 21 -5.55 -12.56 -7.33
N GLN A 22 -6.07 -11.54 -8.02
CA GLN A 22 -5.42 -10.24 -8.11
C GLN A 22 -6.37 -9.12 -7.71
N ASP A 23 -5.81 -8.07 -7.13
CA ASP A 23 -6.41 -6.72 -6.98
C ASP A 23 -7.91 -6.66 -6.70
N GLY A 24 -8.31 -7.26 -5.58
CA GLY A 24 -9.67 -7.17 -5.06
C GLY A 24 -10.60 -8.26 -5.58
N GLU A 25 -10.14 -9.21 -6.38
CA GLU A 25 -10.88 -10.44 -6.62
C GLU A 25 -11.09 -11.24 -5.32
N ILE A 26 -12.18 -12.01 -5.23
CA ILE A 26 -12.43 -12.84 -4.06
C ILE A 26 -11.57 -14.10 -4.13
N ALA A 27 -10.72 -14.32 -3.11
CA ALA A 27 -10.01 -15.58 -2.90
C ALA A 27 -10.67 -16.36 -1.75
N GLY A 28 -11.12 -17.58 -2.01
CA GLY A 28 -11.82 -18.44 -1.06
C GLY A 28 -13.29 -18.65 -1.43
N THR A 29 -14.12 -18.90 -0.42
CA THR A 29 -15.56 -19.14 -0.58
C THR A 29 -16.34 -18.26 0.39
N THR A 30 -17.60 -17.95 0.09
CA THR A 30 -18.47 -17.19 0.99
C THR A 30 -19.72 -17.98 1.29
N GLY A 31 -20.02 -18.24 2.57
CA GLY A 31 -21.26 -18.90 2.99
C GLY A 31 -21.33 -20.40 2.68
N GLN A 32 -20.20 -21.02 2.31
CA GLN A 32 -20.13 -22.46 1.99
C GLN A 32 -19.64 -23.31 3.17
N SER A 33 -19.47 -22.70 4.34
CA SER A 33 -18.95 -23.34 5.53
C SER A 33 -17.59 -24.00 5.37
N ARG A 34 -16.70 -23.37 4.58
CA ARG A 34 -15.33 -23.83 4.36
C ARG A 34 -14.33 -22.81 4.93
N ARG A 35 -13.47 -23.27 5.84
CA ARG A 35 -12.41 -22.45 6.44
C ARG A 35 -11.25 -22.25 5.48
N LEU A 36 -10.62 -21.08 5.58
CA LEU A 36 -9.25 -20.89 5.14
C LEU A 36 -8.30 -21.58 6.14
N GLU A 37 -7.29 -22.25 5.61
CA GLU A 37 -6.23 -22.90 6.41
C GLU A 37 -4.85 -22.29 6.15
N ALA A 38 -4.62 -21.70 4.98
CA ALA A 38 -3.37 -21.04 4.65
C ALA A 38 -3.56 -19.90 3.65
N ILE A 39 -2.64 -18.95 3.66
CA ILE A 39 -2.68 -17.74 2.82
C ILE A 39 -1.29 -17.49 2.21
N TYR A 40 -1.29 -17.02 0.98
CA TYR A 40 -0.12 -16.61 0.20
C TYR A 40 -0.37 -15.21 -0.34
N ILE A 41 0.63 -14.31 -0.25
CA ILE A 41 0.51 -12.94 -0.77
C ILE A 41 1.86 -12.49 -1.34
N LYS A 42 1.87 -11.93 -2.55
CA LYS A 42 3.01 -11.24 -3.15
C LYS A 42 2.56 -9.99 -3.89
N ILE A 43 3.50 -9.10 -4.20
CA ILE A 43 3.32 -8.02 -5.18
C ILE A 43 4.25 -8.29 -6.35
N ASP A 44 3.69 -8.41 -7.56
CA ASP A 44 4.48 -8.69 -8.75
C ASP A 44 5.39 -7.52 -9.11
N ARG A 45 6.66 -7.82 -9.43
CA ARG A 45 7.72 -6.84 -9.74
C ARG A 45 8.00 -5.81 -8.64
N LEU A 46 7.64 -6.13 -7.40
CA LEU A 46 7.86 -5.24 -6.25
C LEU A 46 9.32 -4.82 -6.15
N LYS A 47 10.24 -5.79 -6.10
CA LYS A 47 11.67 -5.54 -5.86
C LYS A 47 12.38 -4.93 -7.07
N GLU A 48 11.82 -5.09 -8.27
CA GLU A 48 12.29 -4.41 -9.49
C GLU A 48 11.93 -2.93 -9.47
N THR A 49 10.72 -2.60 -8.98
CA THR A 49 10.19 -1.23 -8.97
C THR A 49 10.64 -0.45 -7.74
N PHE A 50 10.69 -1.12 -6.59
CA PHE A 50 11.07 -0.58 -5.29
C PHE A 50 12.06 -1.52 -4.60
N PRO A 51 13.35 -1.45 -4.95
CA PRO A 51 14.39 -2.27 -4.33
C PRO A 51 14.36 -2.18 -2.79
N GLY A 52 14.56 -3.32 -2.12
CA GLY A 52 14.49 -3.40 -0.65
C GLY A 52 13.08 -3.31 -0.05
N SER A 53 12.03 -3.22 -0.87
CA SER A 53 10.65 -3.30 -0.39
C SER A 53 10.14 -4.73 -0.27
N SER A 54 9.16 -4.93 0.62
CA SER A 54 8.53 -6.23 0.90
C SER A 54 7.05 -6.07 1.24
N ILE A 55 6.29 -7.15 1.06
CA ILE A 55 4.97 -7.32 1.67
C ILE A 55 5.08 -8.40 2.76
N GLU A 56 4.78 -8.00 4.00
CA GLU A 56 4.77 -8.88 5.17
C GLU A 56 3.33 -9.13 5.62
N TYR A 57 3.04 -10.36 6.04
CA TYR A 57 1.71 -10.73 6.49
C TYR A 57 1.76 -11.80 7.57
N LYS A 58 0.77 -11.74 8.43
CA LYS A 58 0.59 -12.67 9.54
C LYS A 58 -0.85 -13.16 9.61
N ILE A 59 -1.04 -14.39 10.04
CA ILE A 59 -2.36 -14.96 10.31
C ILE A 59 -2.43 -15.49 11.74
N PHE A 60 -3.63 -15.49 12.30
CA PHE A 60 -3.93 -16.21 13.53
C PHE A 60 -4.61 -17.53 13.18
N ALA A 61 -3.95 -18.65 13.49
CA ALA A 61 -4.50 -19.99 13.32
C ALA A 61 -4.83 -20.61 14.68
N THR A 62 -6.03 -21.17 14.81
CA THR A 62 -6.48 -21.78 16.09
C THR A 62 -5.52 -22.87 16.55
N GLY A 63 -5.13 -22.82 17.83
CA GLY A 63 -4.26 -23.81 18.45
C GLY A 63 -2.78 -23.72 18.04
N VAL A 64 -2.42 -22.72 17.21
CA VAL A 64 -1.04 -22.38 16.87
C VAL A 64 -0.71 -20.97 17.33
N GLY A 65 -1.62 -20.02 17.12
CA GLY A 65 -1.39 -18.61 17.39
C GLY A 65 -0.99 -17.85 16.13
N TRP A 66 -0.23 -16.77 16.31
CA TRP A 66 0.24 -15.94 15.21
C TRP A 66 1.39 -16.62 14.46
N MET A 67 1.29 -16.64 13.14
CA MET A 67 2.34 -17.07 12.22
C MET A 67 2.54 -15.96 11.19
N GLU A 68 3.78 -15.72 10.76
CA GLU A 68 4.10 -14.63 9.84
C GLU A 68 5.10 -15.06 8.77
N SER A 69 5.00 -14.40 7.61
CA SER A 69 5.98 -14.51 6.53
C SER A 69 5.83 -13.32 5.57
N SER A 70 6.48 -13.41 4.42
CA SER A 70 6.55 -12.33 3.44
C SER A 70 6.67 -12.86 2.03
N ASP A 71 6.44 -11.97 1.05
CA ASP A 71 6.85 -12.12 -0.34
C ASP A 71 6.59 -13.51 -0.97
N GLY A 72 5.34 -13.95 -0.99
CA GLY A 72 4.93 -15.15 -1.69
C GLY A 72 5.31 -16.45 -0.98
N GLN A 73 5.24 -16.47 0.35
CA GLN A 73 5.37 -17.69 1.14
C GLN A 73 4.01 -18.13 1.70
N TRP A 74 3.66 -19.40 1.54
CA TRP A 74 2.44 -19.90 2.18
C TRP A 74 2.60 -19.93 3.69
N ILE A 75 1.67 -19.31 4.43
CA ILE A 75 1.57 -19.43 5.89
C ILE A 75 0.26 -20.07 6.30
N GLY A 76 0.32 -20.95 7.30
CA GLY A 76 -0.84 -21.58 7.91
C GLY A 76 -0.70 -23.08 8.10
N THR A 77 -1.83 -23.74 8.18
CA THR A 77 -1.98 -25.09 8.73
C THR A 77 -2.65 -26.01 7.71
N LYS A 78 -2.19 -25.97 6.45
CA LYS A 78 -2.72 -26.76 5.32
C LYS A 78 -2.91 -28.22 5.74
N GLY A 79 -4.14 -28.74 5.60
CA GLY A 79 -4.46 -30.15 5.88
C GLY A 79 -4.48 -30.52 7.37
N GLN A 80 -4.18 -29.60 8.29
CA GLN A 80 -4.17 -29.89 9.73
C GLN A 80 -5.54 -29.63 10.40
N SER A 81 -6.57 -29.35 9.61
CA SER A 81 -7.93 -29.05 10.09
C SER A 81 -8.04 -27.91 11.10
N ARG A 82 -7.11 -26.95 11.03
CA ARG A 82 -7.11 -25.72 11.83
C ARG A 82 -7.56 -24.55 10.97
N ARG A 83 -8.41 -23.69 11.54
CA ARG A 83 -8.98 -22.52 10.88
C ARG A 83 -8.09 -21.29 11.08
N THR A 84 -7.99 -20.47 10.06
CA THR A 84 -7.55 -19.08 10.19
C THR A 84 -8.71 -18.23 10.73
N GLU A 85 -8.44 -17.37 11.71
CA GLU A 85 -9.46 -16.50 12.34
C GLU A 85 -9.18 -15.00 12.12
N ALA A 86 -7.93 -14.64 11.83
CA ALA A 86 -7.54 -13.26 11.58
C ALA A 86 -6.30 -13.16 10.68
N ILE A 87 -6.11 -11.99 10.08
CA ILE A 87 -4.97 -11.64 9.24
C ILE A 87 -4.54 -10.18 9.47
N GLY A 88 -3.24 -9.91 9.40
CA GLY A 88 -2.69 -8.57 9.25
C GLY A 88 -1.69 -8.54 8.09
N ILE A 89 -1.69 -7.46 7.30
CA ILE A 89 -0.80 -7.30 6.14
C ILE A 89 -0.17 -5.91 6.19
N LYS A 90 1.14 -5.79 6.00
CA LYS A 90 1.83 -4.50 5.91
C LYS A 90 2.83 -4.47 4.76
N LEU A 91 3.05 -3.27 4.26
CA LEU A 91 4.13 -2.97 3.33
C LEU A 91 5.35 -2.51 4.12
N VAL A 92 6.54 -2.84 3.63
CA VAL A 92 7.83 -2.46 4.22
C VAL A 92 8.74 -1.90 3.13
N GLY A 93 9.57 -0.92 3.48
CA GLY A 93 10.53 -0.29 2.57
C GLY A 93 9.95 0.87 1.76
N GLU A 94 10.60 1.19 0.66
CA GLU A 94 10.33 2.37 -0.18
C GLU A 94 8.88 2.43 -0.68
N ILE A 95 8.26 1.28 -1.00
CA ILE A 95 6.87 1.22 -1.48
C ILE A 95 5.88 1.91 -0.53
N THR A 96 6.18 1.97 0.77
CA THR A 96 5.29 2.56 1.79
C THR A 96 5.04 4.06 1.59
N HIS A 97 5.93 4.77 0.88
CA HIS A 97 5.73 6.17 0.53
C HIS A 97 4.68 6.36 -0.57
N TYR A 98 4.48 5.33 -1.41
CA TYR A 98 3.70 5.42 -2.64
C TYR A 98 2.39 4.66 -2.59
N TYR A 99 2.27 3.63 -1.74
CA TYR A 99 1.09 2.77 -1.70
C TYR A 99 0.63 2.46 -0.27
N ASP A 100 -0.66 2.20 -0.14
CA ASP A 100 -1.30 1.54 1.00
C ASP A 100 -1.84 0.18 0.55
N ILE A 101 -1.81 -0.83 1.44
CA ILE A 101 -2.43 -2.14 1.20
C ILE A 101 -3.76 -2.22 1.95
N TYR A 102 -4.86 -2.44 1.24
CA TYR A 102 -6.21 -2.59 1.79
C TYR A 102 -6.67 -4.03 1.71
N TYR A 103 -7.38 -4.50 2.72
CA TYR A 103 -7.93 -5.84 2.74
C TYR A 103 -9.16 -5.94 3.63
N LYS A 104 -10.00 -6.92 3.32
CA LYS A 104 -11.13 -7.34 4.14
C LYS A 104 -11.34 -8.84 4.02
N VAL A 105 -12.03 -9.41 5.00
CA VAL A 105 -12.24 -10.85 5.10
C VAL A 105 -13.73 -11.15 5.21
N HIS A 106 -14.12 -12.34 4.75
CA HIS A 106 -15.44 -12.89 5.03
C HIS A 106 -15.32 -13.81 6.25
N ILE A 107 -16.00 -13.46 7.33
CA ILE A 107 -16.04 -14.24 8.57
C ILE A 107 -17.32 -15.07 8.57
N GLU A 108 -17.22 -16.34 9.00
CA GLU A 108 -18.38 -17.19 9.26
C GLU A 108 -19.46 -16.46 10.06
N ASN A 109 -20.72 -16.61 9.64
CA ASN A 109 -21.93 -16.08 10.30
C ASN A 109 -21.98 -14.55 10.50
N ILE A 110 -20.97 -13.80 10.05
CA ILE A 110 -20.92 -12.34 10.11
C ILE A 110 -20.95 -11.75 8.69
N GLY A 111 -20.23 -12.35 7.76
CA GLY A 111 -20.08 -11.85 6.40
C GLY A 111 -18.80 -11.06 6.18
N TRP A 112 -18.81 -10.20 5.17
CA TRP A 112 -17.66 -9.33 4.85
C TRP A 112 -17.47 -8.25 5.91
N THR A 113 -16.25 -8.10 6.39
CA THR A 113 -15.85 -6.95 7.22
C THR A 113 -15.72 -5.67 6.37
N ASP A 114 -15.64 -4.53 7.05
CA ASP A 114 -15.09 -3.33 6.44
C ASP A 114 -13.64 -3.53 5.98
N TRP A 115 -13.21 -2.68 5.05
CA TRP A 115 -11.82 -2.62 4.62
C TRP A 115 -10.95 -2.06 5.74
N VAL A 116 -9.93 -2.81 6.12
CA VAL A 116 -8.80 -2.32 6.91
C VAL A 116 -7.62 -2.07 6.00
N LYS A 117 -6.58 -1.40 6.48
CA LYS A 117 -5.37 -1.16 5.71
C LYS A 117 -4.10 -1.27 6.54
N ASN A 118 -3.02 -1.64 5.86
CA ASN A 118 -1.70 -1.81 6.45
C ASN A 118 -1.78 -2.65 7.74
N ASN A 119 -0.87 -2.44 8.68
CA ASN A 119 -0.66 -3.24 9.91
C ASN A 119 -1.87 -3.39 10.87
N GLN A 120 -3.08 -2.99 10.48
CA GLN A 120 -4.34 -3.31 11.16
C GLN A 120 -4.61 -4.84 11.13
N ILE A 121 -5.68 -5.27 11.79
CA ILE A 121 -6.10 -6.69 11.81
C ILE A 121 -7.50 -6.78 11.21
N ALA A 122 -7.69 -7.73 10.30
CA ALA A 122 -9.01 -8.17 9.83
C ALA A 122 -9.33 -9.54 10.41
N GLY A 123 -10.55 -9.73 10.92
CA GLY A 123 -10.93 -10.94 11.67
C GLY A 123 -10.81 -10.76 13.18
N ILE A 124 -11.15 -11.81 13.93
CA ILE A 124 -11.24 -11.78 15.40
C ILE A 124 -10.45 -12.97 15.96
N PRO A 125 -9.20 -12.77 16.41
CA PRO A 125 -8.41 -13.83 17.02
C PRO A 125 -9.09 -14.45 18.24
N ASN A 126 -8.97 -15.76 18.42
CA ASN A 126 -9.59 -16.55 19.50
C ASN A 126 -11.13 -16.50 19.55
N SER A 127 -11.80 -16.02 18.51
CA SER A 127 -13.27 -15.96 18.47
C SER A 127 -13.95 -17.29 18.16
N HIS A 128 -13.19 -18.28 17.71
CA HIS A 128 -13.69 -19.51 17.12
C HIS A 128 -14.44 -19.35 15.79
N LEU A 129 -14.45 -18.15 15.21
CA LEU A 129 -15.03 -17.89 13.89
C LEU A 129 -13.96 -18.02 12.81
N ARG A 130 -14.22 -18.84 11.79
CA ARG A 130 -13.31 -19.03 10.65
C ARG A 130 -13.40 -17.84 9.69
N LEU A 131 -12.27 -17.54 9.04
CA LEU A 131 -12.28 -16.84 7.76
C LEU A 131 -12.67 -17.83 6.65
N GLU A 132 -13.48 -17.39 5.70
CA GLU A 132 -13.89 -18.17 4.52
C GLU A 132 -13.34 -17.61 3.21
N ALA A 133 -13.13 -16.29 3.14
CA ALA A 133 -12.57 -15.61 1.98
C ALA A 133 -11.84 -14.31 2.37
N ILE A 134 -11.04 -13.80 1.42
CA ILE A 134 -10.30 -12.55 1.53
C ILE A 134 -10.31 -11.78 0.19
N GLN A 135 -10.33 -10.44 0.28
CA GLN A 135 -10.03 -9.53 -0.83
C GLN A 135 -8.89 -8.60 -0.43
N ILE A 136 -7.96 -8.35 -1.34
CA ILE A 136 -6.77 -7.52 -1.10
C ILE A 136 -6.56 -6.58 -2.28
N LYS A 137 -6.30 -5.30 -2.01
CA LYS A 137 -6.04 -4.27 -3.03
C LYS A 137 -4.83 -3.43 -2.65
N LEU A 138 -3.91 -3.27 -3.59
CA LEU A 138 -2.83 -2.29 -3.49
C LEU A 138 -3.34 -0.97 -4.07
N MET A 139 -3.29 0.13 -3.29
CA MET A 139 -3.79 1.43 -3.74
C MET A 139 -2.70 2.48 -3.66
N ALA A 140 -2.49 3.22 -4.75
CA ALA A 140 -1.58 4.35 -4.76
C ALA A 140 -2.06 5.41 -3.75
N LYS A 141 -1.12 5.95 -2.98
CA LYS A 141 -1.36 7.14 -2.17
C LYS A 141 -1.60 8.32 -3.11
N PRO A 142 -2.43 9.29 -2.72
CA PRO A 142 -2.51 10.53 -3.46
C PRO A 142 -1.09 11.10 -3.54
N THR A 143 -0.59 11.30 -4.76
CA THR A 143 0.58 12.16 -4.93
C THR A 143 0.18 13.50 -4.33
N GLU A 144 0.91 13.97 -3.31
CA GLU A 144 0.86 15.37 -2.98
C GLU A 144 1.20 16.10 -4.27
N LYS A 145 0.18 16.64 -4.95
CA LYS A 145 0.43 17.71 -5.90
C LYS A 145 1.04 18.78 -5.02
N ILE A 146 2.34 19.01 -5.15
CA ILE A 146 2.96 20.24 -4.69
C ILE A 146 2.09 21.32 -5.33
N LYS A 147 1.17 21.89 -4.54
CA LYS A 147 0.51 23.14 -4.89
C LYS A 147 1.69 24.06 -5.18
N PRO A 148 1.81 24.69 -6.36
CA PRO A 148 2.91 25.60 -6.59
C PRO A 148 2.93 26.56 -5.39
N GLU A 149 4.01 26.50 -4.62
CA GLU A 149 4.18 27.38 -3.48
C GLU A 149 3.90 28.79 -4.00
N PRO A 150 3.02 29.56 -3.35
CA PRO A 150 2.98 30.98 -3.62
C PRO A 150 4.38 31.52 -3.30
N SER A 151 5.09 31.94 -4.34
CA SER A 151 6.33 32.68 -4.20
C SER A 151 6.02 33.98 -3.46
N SER A 152 6.28 34.03 -2.16
CA SER A 152 6.46 35.26 -1.41
C SER A 152 7.34 34.94 -0.20
N SER A 153 8.66 35.07 -0.33
CA SER A 153 9.38 36.31 -0.05
C SER A 153 8.96 36.93 1.28
N SER A 154 9.85 36.85 2.25
CA SER A 154 9.94 37.74 3.39
C SER A 154 9.50 39.16 3.05
N SER A 155 8.54 39.72 3.77
CA SER A 155 8.56 41.15 4.08
C SER A 155 7.82 41.45 5.36
N SER A 156 8.61 41.96 6.29
CA SER A 156 8.24 42.88 7.37
C SER A 156 7.22 43.93 6.93
N SER A 157 6.20 44.16 7.76
CA SER A 157 5.51 45.45 7.87
C SER A 157 6.52 46.52 8.32
N SER A 158 6.70 47.67 7.66
CA SER A 158 5.73 48.77 7.63
C SER A 158 5.92 49.72 6.42
N SER A 159 4.83 49.85 5.64
CA SER A 159 4.25 50.96 4.83
C SER A 159 5.07 52.18 4.32
N PRO A 160 4.53 52.92 3.31
CA PRO A 160 4.07 52.51 1.98
C PRO A 160 4.61 53.46 0.86
N LYS A 161 4.50 53.10 -0.43
CA LYS A 161 4.28 54.08 -1.53
C LYS A 161 4.07 53.42 -2.90
N THR A 162 2.92 53.77 -3.47
CA THR A 162 2.50 53.93 -4.87
C THR A 162 3.03 52.98 -5.95
N ILE A 163 2.07 52.26 -6.56
CA ILE A 163 2.19 51.40 -7.74
C ILE A 163 2.42 52.25 -9.00
N ASN A 164 3.45 51.91 -9.79
CA ASN A 164 3.48 52.11 -11.23
C ASN A 164 4.09 50.86 -11.87
N ILE A 165 3.26 50.13 -12.62
CA ILE A 165 3.61 48.90 -13.34
C ILE A 165 4.35 49.30 -14.62
N ILE A 166 5.58 48.83 -14.79
CA ILE A 166 6.28 48.84 -16.08
C ILE A 166 6.61 47.38 -16.43
N TYR A 167 6.07 46.92 -17.55
CA TYR A 167 6.33 45.62 -18.14
C TYR A 167 7.78 45.55 -18.63
N ASN A 168 8.60 44.66 -18.05
CA ASN A 168 9.93 44.41 -18.58
C ASN A 168 9.87 43.33 -19.67
N ILE A 169 9.89 43.80 -20.91
CA ILE A 169 10.09 43.04 -22.13
C ILE A 169 11.59 42.71 -22.21
N ASN A 170 11.96 41.43 -22.30
CA ASN A 170 13.36 41.03 -22.51
C ASN A 170 13.79 41.43 -23.93
N PHE A 171 14.60 42.48 -24.04
CA PHE A 171 15.35 42.79 -25.26
C PHE A 171 16.77 42.24 -25.13
N ASN A 172 17.07 41.18 -25.89
CA ASN A 172 18.44 40.77 -26.17
C ASN A 172 19.09 41.78 -27.10
N PHE A 173 20.11 42.49 -26.64
CA PHE A 173 21.08 43.15 -27.51
C PHE A 173 22.47 42.62 -27.24
N ASN A 174 23.04 42.05 -28.31
CA ASN A 174 24.36 41.45 -28.38
C ASN A 174 25.36 42.53 -28.83
N SER A 175 26.31 42.89 -27.97
CA SER A 175 27.60 43.52 -28.30
C SER A 175 28.33 43.73 -26.96
N GLY A 176 29.37 42.99 -26.61
CA GLY A 176 30.65 43.00 -27.32
C GLY A 176 31.52 44.10 -26.72
N THR A 177 32.33 43.77 -25.70
CA THR A 177 33.73 44.19 -25.45
C THR A 177 34.11 44.07 -23.97
N THR A 178 35.29 43.46 -23.77
CA THR A 178 36.10 43.40 -22.56
C THR A 178 36.54 44.78 -22.06
N SER A 179 36.60 44.99 -20.74
CA SER A 179 37.83 45.45 -20.07
C SER A 179 37.71 45.41 -18.54
N ASN A 180 38.80 44.97 -17.92
CA ASN A 180 39.10 45.02 -16.49
C ASN A 180 39.12 46.44 -15.94
N TYR A 181 38.61 46.62 -14.71
CA TYR A 181 39.16 47.60 -13.76
C TYR A 181 39.13 47.00 -12.35
N LYS A 182 40.32 46.88 -11.76
CA LYS A 182 40.57 46.83 -10.31
C LYS A 182 40.56 48.28 -9.80
N VAL A 183 40.45 48.46 -8.47
CA VAL A 183 40.64 49.67 -7.61
C VAL A 183 39.35 49.84 -6.79
N ILE A 184 39.28 49.64 -5.47
CA ILE A 184 40.26 49.54 -4.36
C ILE A 184 39.81 48.40 -3.45
#